data_AF-A0A6A6AEH2-F1
#
_entry.id   AF-A0A6A6AEH2-F1
#
_cell.length_a   1.000
_cell.length_b   1.000
_cell.length_c   1.000
_cell.angle_alpha   90.00
_cell.angle_beta   90.00
_cell.angle_gamma   90.00
#
_symmetry.space_group_name_H-M   'P 1'
#
loop_
_entity.id
_entity.type
_entity.pdbx_description
1 polymer ?
#
loop_
_entity_poly.entity_id
_entity_poly.type
_entity_poly.pdbx_seq_one_letter_code
_entity_poly.pdbx_strand_id
1 'polypeptide(L)'
;MIIISECATNRSQRTTAVWTEISFDVPANNANMCHLDFFLNTNPLKNAPLVLSGQAPYTFNISRLEPRINKDRDTWNTHPKVVEYAATVTVEHGGKTRVDGGWFACPKGQVAQFLLMPGSDRNLKLEWYELDYRADEGGPHGVVLDMYT
;
A
#
# COMPACT_ATOMS: atom_id res chain seq x y z
N MET A 1 -5.27 -11.52 2.70
CA MET A 1 -5.13 -10.06 2.93
C MET A 1 -6.49 -9.44 3.19
N ILE A 2 -6.60 -8.51 4.14
CA ILE A 2 -7.78 -7.66 4.34
C ILE A 2 -7.35 -6.25 3.92
N ILE A 3 -8.09 -5.62 3.01
CA ILE A 3 -7.84 -4.25 2.52
C ILE A 3 -8.96 -3.37 3.07
N ILE A 4 -8.62 -2.32 3.81
CA ILE A 4 -9.54 -1.25 4.20
C ILE A 4 -9.12 -0.01 3.39
N SER A 5 -9.85 0.36 2.33
CA SER A 5 -9.47 1.46 1.42
C SER A 5 -10.60 2.46 1.11
N GLU A 6 -10.33 3.75 1.27
CA GLU A 6 -10.87 4.86 0.44
C GLU A 6 -9.75 5.92 0.33
N CYS A 7 -9.63 6.65 -0.79
CA CYS A 7 -8.65 7.73 -0.92
C CYS A 7 -9.26 8.89 -1.71
N ALA A 8 -9.25 10.11 -1.17
CA ALA A 8 -9.59 11.31 -1.93
C ALA A 8 -8.98 12.56 -1.29
N THR A 9 -8.54 13.52 -2.10
CA THR A 9 -8.19 14.86 -1.60
C THR A 9 -8.77 15.92 -2.52
N ASN A 10 -9.54 16.87 -1.98
CA ASN A 10 -9.91 18.09 -2.71
C ASN A 10 -9.98 19.29 -1.75
N ARG A 11 -9.25 20.36 -2.05
CA ARG A 11 -9.01 21.51 -1.15
C ARG A 11 -10.24 22.43 -0.95
N SER A 12 -11.39 22.13 -1.55
CA SER A 12 -12.60 22.96 -1.48
C SER A 12 -13.75 22.35 -0.67
N GLN A 13 -13.63 21.11 -0.19
CA GLN A 13 -14.61 20.47 0.69
C GLN A 13 -13.84 19.70 1.76
N ARG A 14 -14.23 19.82 3.03
CA ARG A 14 -13.61 19.13 4.18
C ARG A 14 -13.46 17.62 3.90
N THR A 15 -12.30 17.18 3.43
CA THR A 15 -11.96 15.76 3.31
C THR A 15 -10.83 15.46 4.29
N THR A 16 -11.12 14.58 5.24
CA THR A 16 -10.16 14.00 6.19
C THR A 16 -9.15 13.16 5.41
N ALA A 17 -7.86 13.24 5.74
CA ALA A 17 -6.86 12.32 5.20
C ALA A 17 -7.28 10.88 5.52
N VAL A 18 -7.38 10.02 4.50
CA VAL A 18 -7.74 8.62 4.69
C VAL A 18 -6.48 7.78 4.75
N TRP A 19 -6.37 6.97 5.78
CA TRP A 19 -5.26 6.06 5.99
C TRP A 19 -5.71 4.66 5.60
N THR A 20 -4.82 3.90 4.97
CA THR A 20 -5.11 2.54 4.49
C THR A 20 -4.26 1.55 5.27
N GLU A 21 -4.89 0.52 5.81
CA GLU A 21 -4.21 -0.54 6.53
C GLU A 21 -4.12 -1.80 5.66
N ILE A 22 -2.95 -2.44 5.65
CA ILE A 22 -2.71 -3.68 4.92
C ILE A 22 -2.03 -4.70 5.83
N SER A 23 -2.33 -5.98 5.60
CA SER A 23 -1.81 -7.11 6.38
C SER A 23 -1.42 -8.27 5.47
N PHE A 24 -0.19 -8.76 5.63
CA PHE A 24 0.34 -9.93 4.93
C PHE A 24 0.63 -11.06 5.92
N ASP A 25 0.15 -12.26 5.61
CA ASP A 25 0.55 -13.47 6.31
C ASP A 25 1.93 -13.90 5.82
N VAL A 26 2.94 -13.86 6.70
CA VAL A 26 4.32 -14.24 6.35
C VAL A 26 4.56 -15.70 6.74
N PRO A 27 4.68 -16.63 5.79
CA PRO A 27 4.86 -18.04 6.10
C PRO A 27 6.18 -18.30 6.83
N ALA A 28 6.22 -19.36 7.64
CA ALA A 28 7.44 -19.82 8.28
C ALA A 28 8.33 -20.53 7.25
N ASN A 29 9.07 -19.75 6.45
CA ASN A 29 9.98 -20.23 5.40
C ASN A 29 11.43 -19.77 5.67
N ASN A 30 12.31 -19.98 4.69
CA ASN A 30 13.73 -19.63 4.79
C ASN A 30 14.04 -18.14 4.50
N ALA A 31 13.04 -17.32 4.14
CA ALA A 31 13.28 -15.93 3.73
C ALA A 31 13.66 -15.06 4.93
N ASN A 32 14.82 -14.41 4.88
CA ASN A 32 15.32 -13.56 5.96
C ASN A 32 14.96 -12.08 5.75
N MET A 33 14.79 -11.68 4.49
CA MET A 33 14.50 -10.31 4.10
C MET A 33 13.22 -10.24 3.29
N CYS A 34 12.40 -9.25 3.62
CA CYS A 34 11.15 -8.96 2.96
C CYS A 34 11.26 -7.60 2.25
N HIS A 35 10.60 -7.46 1.11
CA HIS A 35 10.53 -6.21 0.37
C HIS A 35 9.08 -5.86 0.07
N LEU A 36 8.68 -4.63 0.39
CA LEU A 36 7.42 -4.07 -0.08
C LEU A 36 7.62 -3.44 -1.45
N ASP A 37 6.74 -3.81 -2.38
CA ASP A 37 6.63 -3.15 -3.67
C ASP A 37 5.19 -2.66 -3.91
N PHE A 38 5.04 -1.79 -4.92
CA PHE A 38 3.74 -1.31 -5.35
C PHE A 38 3.66 -1.28 -6.87
N PHE A 39 2.68 -2.00 -7.41
CA PHE A 39 2.47 -2.14 -8.84
C PHE A 39 1.11 -1.58 -9.22
N LEU A 40 1.06 -0.88 -10.35
CA LEU A 40 -0.20 -0.49 -10.98
C LEU A 40 -0.29 -1.18 -12.33
N ASN A 41 -1.15 -2.19 -12.40
CA ASN A 41 -1.58 -2.74 -13.67
C ASN A 41 -2.39 -1.68 -14.44
N THR A 42 -1.89 -1.25 -15.60
CA THR A 42 -2.51 -0.27 -16.50
C THR A 42 -3.11 -0.92 -17.76
N ASN A 43 -3.18 -2.26 -17.81
CA ASN A 43 -3.74 -2.99 -18.94
C ASN A 43 -5.24 -2.72 -19.07
N PRO A 44 -5.71 -2.08 -20.16
CA PRO A 44 -7.10 -1.68 -20.32
C PRO A 44 -8.07 -2.88 -20.40
N LEU A 45 -7.57 -4.08 -20.70
CA LEU A 45 -8.38 -5.29 -20.80
C LEU A 45 -8.65 -5.96 -19.45
N LYS A 46 -7.91 -5.58 -18.40
CA LYS A 46 -7.94 -6.26 -17.10
C LYS A 46 -8.87 -5.62 -16.09
N ASN A 47 -9.61 -4.57 -16.51
CA ASN A 47 -10.60 -3.86 -15.71
C ASN A 47 -10.13 -3.58 -14.28
N ALA A 48 -8.82 -3.37 -14.08
CA ALA A 48 -8.28 -3.11 -12.77
C ALA A 48 -8.92 -1.80 -12.28
N PRO A 49 -9.73 -1.82 -11.20
CA PRO A 49 -10.37 -0.62 -10.70
C PRO A 49 -9.31 0.34 -10.19
N LEU A 50 -9.09 1.43 -10.93
CA LEU A 50 -8.17 2.49 -10.56
C LEU A 50 -8.89 3.83 -10.60
N VAL A 51 -8.93 4.52 -9.46
CA VAL A 51 -9.23 5.95 -9.44
C VAL A 51 -7.98 6.68 -9.03
N LEU A 52 -7.32 7.31 -10.00
CA LEU A 52 -6.16 8.17 -9.78
C LEU A 52 -6.51 9.60 -10.16
N SER A 53 -6.54 10.53 -9.20
CA SER A 53 -6.73 11.95 -9.48
C SER A 53 -6.00 12.86 -8.48
N GLY A 54 -5.86 14.13 -8.85
CA GLY A 54 -5.10 15.13 -8.08
C GLY A 54 -3.84 15.59 -8.80
N GLN A 55 -2.86 16.13 -8.05
CA GLN A 55 -1.63 16.71 -8.62
C GLN A 55 -0.45 15.75 -8.54
N ALA A 56 -0.06 15.17 -9.67
CA ALA A 56 1.12 14.33 -9.79
C ALA A 56 2.46 15.09 -9.55
N PRO A 57 3.55 14.41 -9.16
CA PRO A 57 3.62 13.01 -8.78
C PRO A 57 2.86 12.75 -7.48
N TYR A 58 2.17 11.62 -7.42
CA TYR A 58 1.38 11.21 -6.27
C TYR A 58 2.27 10.46 -5.30
N THR A 59 2.31 10.86 -4.03
CA THR A 59 3.17 10.22 -3.03
C THR A 59 2.39 9.74 -1.83
N PHE A 60 2.69 8.53 -1.37
CA PHE A 60 2.24 8.01 -0.09
C PHE A 60 3.35 7.25 0.62
N ASN A 61 3.35 7.34 1.94
CA ASN A 61 4.30 6.67 2.81
C ASN A 61 3.69 5.40 3.35
N ILE A 62 4.52 4.37 3.51
CA ILE A 62 4.17 3.10 4.14
C ILE A 62 4.98 2.99 5.42
N SER A 63 4.31 2.71 6.54
CA SER A 63 4.93 2.50 7.84
C SER A 63 4.49 1.14 8.40
N ARG A 64 5.41 0.40 9.02
CA ARG A 64 5.11 -0.88 9.65
C ARG A 64 4.44 -0.65 11.00
N LEU A 65 3.41 -1.42 11.29
CA LEU A 65 2.67 -1.41 12.54
C LEU A 65 3.03 -2.61 13.39
N GLU A 66 2.76 -2.52 14.69
CA GLU A 66 2.68 -3.71 15.53
C GLU A 66 1.60 -4.66 14.95
N PRO A 67 1.83 -5.99 14.95
CA PRO A 67 0.96 -6.96 14.29
C PRO A 67 -0.33 -7.23 15.12
N ARG A 68 -1.11 -6.18 15.34
CA ARG A 68 -2.29 -6.14 16.21
C ARG A 68 -3.53 -5.52 15.55
N ILE A 69 -3.48 -5.25 14.24
CA ILE A 69 -4.63 -4.71 13.50
C ILE A 69 -5.83 -5.64 13.69
N ASN A 70 -6.94 -5.04 14.06
CA ASN A 70 -8.23 -5.67 14.16
C ASN A 70 -9.19 -5.04 13.14
N LYS A 71 -9.46 -5.75 12.04
CA LYS A 71 -10.34 -5.28 10.97
C LYS A 71 -11.77 -4.88 11.39
N ASP A 72 -12.23 -5.37 12.54
CA ASP A 72 -13.60 -5.12 13.04
C ASP A 72 -13.64 -4.00 14.08
N ARG A 73 -12.48 -3.50 14.54
CA ARG A 73 -12.39 -2.54 15.64
C ARG A 73 -11.50 -1.34 15.35
N ASP A 74 -10.47 -1.52 14.56
CA ASP A 74 -9.52 -0.47 14.30
C ASP A 74 -10.14 0.56 13.36
N THR A 75 -9.91 1.81 13.72
CA THR A 75 -10.38 2.98 12.98
C THR A 75 -9.17 3.83 12.65
N TRP A 76 -9.36 4.81 11.77
CA TRP A 76 -8.33 5.79 11.43
C TRP A 76 -7.75 6.55 12.65
N ASN A 77 -8.44 6.58 13.80
CA ASN A 77 -7.96 7.23 15.04
C ASN A 77 -7.27 6.29 16.03
N THR A 78 -7.32 4.98 15.82
CA THR A 78 -6.98 3.99 16.85
C THR A 78 -6.20 2.81 16.27
N HIS A 79 -5.32 3.08 15.32
CA HIS A 79 -4.45 2.06 14.74
C HIS A 79 -3.36 1.61 15.73
N PRO A 80 -2.78 0.41 15.56
CA PRO A 80 -1.64 -0.04 16.35
C PRO A 80 -0.43 0.89 16.24
N LYS A 81 0.50 0.80 17.18
CA LYS A 81 1.69 1.66 17.18
C LYS A 81 2.54 1.44 15.93
N VAL A 82 3.03 2.54 15.34
CA VAL A 82 4.04 2.51 14.27
C VAL A 82 5.37 2.03 14.86
N VAL A 83 5.92 0.97 14.27
CA VAL A 83 7.20 0.36 14.66
C VAL A 83 8.34 1.04 13.90
N GLU A 84 8.20 1.21 12.59
CA GLU A 84 9.19 1.85 11.74
C GLU A 84 8.58 2.40 10.44
N TYR A 85 9.27 3.34 9.81
CA TYR A 85 9.00 3.74 8.44
C TYR A 85 9.50 2.63 7.49
N ALA A 86 8.68 2.24 6.51
CA ALA A 86 8.99 1.15 5.60
C ALA A 86 9.37 1.65 4.20
N ALA A 87 8.54 2.50 3.58
CA ALA A 87 8.77 2.95 2.20
C ALA A 87 8.04 4.25 1.85
N THR A 88 8.47 4.90 0.77
CA THR A 88 7.70 5.91 0.05
C THR A 88 7.39 5.38 -1.34
N VAL A 89 6.12 5.45 -1.72
CA VAL A 89 5.68 5.14 -3.08
C VAL A 89 5.40 6.44 -3.81
N THR A 90 5.94 6.56 -5.01
CA THR A 90 5.67 7.64 -5.95
C THR A 90 4.97 7.07 -7.18
N VAL A 91 3.82 7.61 -7.54
CA VAL A 91 3.10 7.28 -8.78
C VAL A 91 3.16 8.48 -9.72
N GLU A 92 3.64 8.25 -10.93
CA GLU A 92 3.67 9.25 -12.00
C GLU A 92 2.31 9.31 -12.73
N HIS A 93 2.08 10.37 -13.51
CA HIS A 93 0.83 10.57 -14.25
C HIS A 93 0.47 9.41 -15.20
N GLY A 94 1.47 8.68 -15.70
CA GLY A 94 1.28 7.51 -16.57
C GLY A 94 1.01 6.20 -15.83
N GLY A 95 0.86 6.22 -14.50
CA GLY A 95 0.71 5.02 -13.68
C GLY A 95 2.02 4.29 -13.38
N LYS A 96 3.16 4.81 -13.83
CA LYS A 96 4.48 4.28 -13.47
C LYS A 96 4.72 4.51 -11.98
N THR A 97 5.18 3.47 -11.28
CA THR A 97 5.43 3.50 -9.84
C THR A 97 6.94 3.48 -9.56
N ARG A 98 7.34 4.13 -8.47
CA ARG A 98 8.68 4.04 -7.87
C ARG A 98 8.52 3.82 -6.38
N VAL A 99 9.23 2.85 -5.84
CA VAL A 99 9.32 2.58 -4.40
C VAL A 99 10.71 2.97 -3.90
N ASP A 100 10.75 3.70 -2.80
CA ASP A 100 11.98 4.10 -2.10
C ASP A 100 11.95 3.51 -0.69
N GLY A 101 12.90 2.64 -0.36
CA GLY A 101 12.89 1.83 0.87
C GLY A 101 12.37 0.41 0.60
N GLY A 102 11.46 -0.07 1.45
CA GLY A 102 10.74 -1.34 1.26
C GLY A 102 11.36 -2.55 1.95
N TRP A 103 12.65 -2.53 2.26
CA TRP A 103 13.38 -3.65 2.86
C TRP A 103 13.23 -3.73 4.38
N PHE A 104 12.85 -4.90 4.91
CA PHE A 104 12.78 -5.16 6.35
C PHE A 104 12.96 -6.64 6.67
N ALA A 105 13.28 -6.97 7.93
CA ALA A 105 13.41 -8.36 8.37
C ALA A 105 12.04 -9.08 8.34
N CYS A 106 11.97 -10.24 7.68
CA CYS A 106 10.71 -10.99 7.58
C CYS A 106 10.23 -11.50 8.96
N PRO A 107 8.99 -11.18 9.38
CA PRO A 107 8.40 -11.73 10.60
C PRO A 107 7.85 -13.14 10.34
N LYS A 108 8.74 -14.13 10.19
CA LYS A 108 8.42 -15.51 9.84
C LYS A 108 7.35 -16.13 10.74
N GLY A 109 6.30 -16.68 10.14
CA GLY A 109 5.20 -17.31 10.86
C GLY A 109 4.28 -16.32 11.59
N GLN A 110 4.39 -15.03 11.30
CA GLN A 110 3.57 -13.95 11.87
C GLN A 110 2.94 -13.11 10.76
N VAL A 111 2.13 -12.13 11.15
CA VAL A 111 1.54 -11.15 10.23
C VAL A 111 2.44 -9.93 10.15
N ALA A 112 2.73 -9.46 8.93
CA ALA A 112 3.33 -8.15 8.69
C ALA A 112 2.22 -7.14 8.40
N GLN A 113 2.17 -6.04 9.16
CA GLN A 113 1.09 -5.07 9.08
C GLN A 113 1.62 -3.67 8.78
N PHE A 114 0.90 -2.92 7.96
CA PHE A 114 1.36 -1.61 7.49
C PHE A 114 0.22 -0.60 7.41
N LEU A 115 0.60 0.66 7.58
CA LEU A 115 -0.23 1.84 7.43
C LEU A 115 0.28 2.67 6.26
N LEU A 116 -0.61 2.97 5.32
CA LEU A 116 -0.40 3.83 4.17
C LEU A 116 -0.99 5.20 4.48
N MET A 117 -0.19 6.24 4.31
CA MET A 117 -0.56 7.62 4.61
C MET A 117 -0.13 8.55 3.48
N PRO A 118 -0.85 9.66 3.25
CA PRO A 118 -0.39 10.67 2.30
C PRO A 118 1.05 11.11 2.57
N GLY A 119 1.88 11.13 1.51
CA GLY A 119 3.29 11.51 1.59
C GLY A 119 3.54 12.98 1.25
N SER A 120 2.48 13.74 0.94
CA SER A 120 2.53 15.17 0.69
C SER A 120 1.20 15.85 0.97
N ASP A 121 1.21 17.18 1.09
CA ASP A 121 0.02 18.02 1.22
C ASP A 121 -0.73 18.24 -0.11
N ARG A 122 -0.30 17.56 -1.19
CA ARG A 122 -0.93 17.66 -2.51
C ARG A 122 -2.17 16.78 -2.53
N ASN A 123 -3.12 17.19 -3.36
CA ASN A 123 -4.31 16.39 -3.52
C ASN A 123 -3.97 15.06 -4.22
N LEU A 124 -4.32 13.95 -3.59
CA LEU A 124 -4.23 12.58 -4.09
C LEU A 124 -5.55 11.83 -3.82
N LYS A 125 -6.13 11.28 -4.88
CA LYS A 125 -7.12 10.21 -4.80
C LYS A 125 -6.51 9.01 -5.51
N LEU A 126 -6.27 7.93 -4.79
CA LEU A 126 -5.79 6.65 -5.31
C LEU A 126 -6.64 5.53 -4.72
N GLU A 127 -7.57 5.00 -5.50
CA GLU A 127 -8.32 3.78 -5.15
C GLU A 127 -7.82 2.65 -6.03
N TRP A 128 -7.48 1.52 -5.40
CA TRP A 128 -7.06 0.28 -6.05
C TRP A 128 -7.57 -0.91 -5.24
N TYR A 129 -7.58 -2.08 -5.85
CA TYR A 129 -7.82 -3.36 -5.18
C TYR A 129 -6.73 -4.35 -5.57
N GLU A 130 -6.31 -5.20 -4.65
CA GLU A 130 -5.27 -6.18 -4.95
C GLU A 130 -5.71 -7.13 -6.06
N LEU A 131 -4.92 -7.21 -7.12
CA LEU A 131 -5.06 -8.21 -8.18
C LEU A 131 -3.70 -8.86 -8.42
N ASP A 132 -3.69 -10.19 -8.51
CA ASP A 132 -2.50 -10.98 -8.83
C ASP A 132 -2.61 -11.51 -10.26
N TYR A 133 -2.40 -10.61 -11.23
CA TYR A 133 -2.37 -10.99 -12.64
C TYR A 133 -0.96 -11.40 -13.07
N ARG A 134 -0.90 -12.24 -14.10
CA ARG A 134 0.37 -12.65 -14.71
C ARG A 134 1.08 -11.46 -15.37
N ALA A 135 2.39 -11.58 -15.54
CA ALA A 135 3.20 -10.52 -16.16
C ALA A 135 2.73 -10.15 -17.58
N ASP A 136 2.31 -11.13 -18.39
CA ASP A 136 1.75 -10.92 -19.73
C ASP A 136 0.38 -10.22 -19.72
N GLU A 137 -0.25 -10.18 -18.56
CA GLU A 137 -1.53 -9.52 -18.31
C GLU A 137 -1.35 -8.13 -17.65
N GLY A 138 -0.12 -7.66 -17.47
CA GLY A 138 0.20 -6.37 -16.85
C GLY A 138 0.65 -6.48 -15.39
N GLY A 139 0.75 -7.70 -14.85
CA GLY A 139 1.30 -7.97 -13.52
C GLY A 139 0.36 -7.58 -12.36
N PRO A 140 0.87 -7.63 -11.11
CA PRO A 140 0.12 -7.30 -9.92
C PRO A 140 -0.44 -5.87 -9.93
N HIS A 141 -1.51 -5.65 -9.17
CA HIS A 141 -2.10 -4.33 -8.96
C HIS A 141 -2.30 -4.12 -7.46
N GLY A 142 -1.50 -3.26 -6.83
CA GLY A 142 -1.53 -2.99 -5.40
C GLY A 142 -0.17 -3.12 -4.72
N VAL A 143 -0.20 -3.15 -3.39
CA VAL A 143 0.99 -3.40 -2.57
C VAL A 143 1.26 -4.89 -2.55
N VAL A 144 2.50 -5.29 -2.80
CA VAL A 144 2.92 -6.69 -2.73
C VAL A 144 4.06 -6.85 -1.73
N LEU A 145 4.22 -8.08 -1.25
CA LEU A 145 5.27 -8.45 -0.32
C LEU A 145 6.12 -9.58 -0.92
N ASP A 146 7.34 -9.24 -1.32
CA ASP A 146 8.34 -10.19 -1.80
C ASP A 146 9.24 -10.68 -0.67
N MET A 147 9.71 -11.92 -0.78
CA MET A 147 10.47 -12.64 0.24
C MET A 147 11.78 -13.17 -0.34
N TYR A 148 12.90 -12.85 0.32
CA TYR A 148 14.26 -13.15 -0.13
C TYR A 148 15.04 -13.90 0.95
N THR A 149 15.89 -14.84 0.53
CA THR A 149 16.78 -15.64 1.39
C THR A 149 18.12 -14.98 1.61
#